data_AF-A0A6C0CUH3-F1
#
_entry.id   AF-A0A6C0CUH3-F1
#
_cell.length_a   1.000
_cell.length_b   1.000
_cell.length_c   1.000
_cell.angle_alpha   90.00
_cell.angle_beta   90.00
_cell.angle_gamma   90.00
#
_symmetry.space_group_name_H-M   'P 1'
#
loop_
_entity.id
_entity.type
_entity.pdbx_description
1 polymer ?
#
loop_
_entity_poly.entity_id
_entity_poly.type
_entity_poly.pdbx_seq_one_letter_code
_entity_poly.pdbx_strand_id
1 'polypeptide(L)'
;MKDFIDRLPLDIVLQIIPYTYNLQDKNLLNDIINYKETRSLLLELYYKYWIIDAQSQDPEEDKNWLINDIIAYANNDKATMYGYVDNFYNIFKRNISLRTNDNIDKYIIHLYKKSAKTKINIFLGLLTIDERNDVVQQFYRKLN
;
A
#
# COMPACT_ATOMS: atom_id res chain seq x y z
N MET A 1 -2.78 -22.62 16.16
CA MET A 1 -4.21 -22.24 16.02
C MET A 1 -4.97 -22.44 17.33
N LYS A 2 -4.91 -23.63 17.94
CA LYS A 2 -5.39 -23.89 19.33
C LYS A 2 -4.93 -22.81 20.32
N ASP A 3 -3.61 -22.59 20.40
CA ASP A 3 -3.00 -21.60 21.31
C ASP A 3 -3.50 -20.16 21.22
N PHE A 4 -4.06 -19.72 20.08
CA PHE A 4 -4.59 -18.35 19.94
C PHE A 4 -6.08 -18.27 20.27
N ILE A 5 -6.87 -19.26 19.85
CA ILE A 5 -8.30 -19.32 20.17
C ILE A 5 -8.50 -19.58 21.67
N ASP A 6 -7.66 -20.42 22.27
CA ASP A 6 -7.74 -20.77 23.69
C ASP A 6 -7.42 -19.58 24.63
N ARG A 7 -6.83 -18.50 24.10
CA ARG A 7 -6.55 -17.25 24.83
C ARG A 7 -7.66 -16.21 24.72
N LEU A 8 -8.64 -16.42 23.84
CA LEU A 8 -9.74 -15.49 23.64
C LEU A 8 -10.90 -15.81 24.61
N PRO A 9 -11.61 -14.79 25.12
CA PRO A 9 -12.85 -15.00 25.86
C PRO A 9 -13.85 -15.88 25.08
N LEU A 10 -14.59 -16.74 25.78
CA LEU A 10 -15.46 -17.74 25.17
C LEU A 10 -16.53 -17.13 24.24
N ASP A 11 -17.07 -15.99 24.62
CA ASP A 11 -18.02 -15.19 23.84
C ASP A 11 -17.42 -14.73 22.50
N ILE A 12 -16.16 -14.30 22.49
CA ILE A 12 -15.43 -13.95 21.27
C ILE A 12 -15.17 -15.19 20.41
N VAL A 13 -14.78 -16.31 21.05
CA VAL A 13 -14.56 -17.59 20.36
C VAL A 13 -15.84 -18.07 19.67
N LEU A 14 -16.98 -18.02 20.36
CA LEU A 14 -18.28 -18.40 19.80
C LEU A 14 -18.71 -17.52 18.62
N GLN A 15 -18.30 -16.24 18.58
CA GLN A 15 -18.53 -15.38 17.42
C GLN A 15 -17.60 -15.70 16.25
N ILE A 16 -16.36 -16.12 16.50
CA ILE A 16 -15.36 -16.37 15.44
C ILE A 16 -15.49 -17.78 14.84
N ILE A 17 -15.81 -18.80 15.64
CA ILE A 17 -15.89 -20.22 15.21
C ILE A 17 -16.72 -20.41 13.92
N PRO A 18 -17.92 -19.83 13.76
CA PRO A 18 -18.71 -20.00 12.54
C PRO A 18 -17.97 -19.56 11.28
N TYR A 19 -17.10 -18.55 11.38
CA TYR A 19 -16.31 -18.05 10.26
C TYR A 19 -15.04 -18.87 10.01
N THR A 20 -14.60 -19.69 10.96
CA THR A 20 -13.43 -20.58 10.76
C THR A 20 -13.74 -21.75 9.84
N TYR A 21 -15.02 -22.14 9.72
CA TYR A 21 -15.46 -23.18 8.78
C TYR A 21 -15.67 -22.66 7.36
N ASN A 22 -15.74 -21.34 7.17
CA ASN A 22 -15.80 -20.71 5.87
C ASN A 22 -14.39 -20.30 5.44
N LEU A 23 -13.76 -21.15 4.62
CA LEU A 23 -12.46 -20.87 4.05
C LEU A 23 -12.51 -19.54 3.29
N GLN A 24 -11.66 -18.60 3.69
CA GLN A 24 -11.47 -17.34 2.96
C GLN A 24 -10.85 -17.65 1.59
N ASP A 25 -11.17 -16.80 0.62
CA ASP A 25 -10.59 -16.92 -0.72
C ASP A 25 -9.06 -16.90 -0.65
N LYS A 26 -8.42 -17.90 -1.27
CA LYS A 26 -6.96 -18.05 -1.21
C LYS A 26 -6.24 -16.88 -1.86
N ASN A 27 -6.82 -16.29 -2.91
CA ASN A 27 -6.20 -15.14 -3.59
C ASN A 27 -6.27 -13.91 -2.69
N LEU A 28 -7.40 -13.67 -2.01
CA LEU A 28 -7.54 -12.61 -1.02
C LEU A 28 -6.53 -12.75 0.13
N LEU A 29 -6.40 -13.96 0.68
CA LEU A 29 -5.41 -14.22 1.75
C LEU A 29 -3.98 -13.94 1.28
N ASN A 30 -3.64 -14.41 0.07
CA ASN A 30 -2.34 -14.18 -0.53
C ASN A 30 -2.08 -12.68 -0.77
N ASP A 31 -3.09 -11.94 -1.23
CA ASP A 31 -3.01 -10.49 -1.43
C ASP A 31 -2.76 -9.73 -0.12
N ILE A 32 -3.47 -10.09 0.96
CA ILE A 32 -3.27 -9.49 2.30
C ILE A 32 -1.85 -9.76 2.83
N ILE A 33 -1.36 -10.99 2.69
CA ILE A 33 -0.01 -11.36 3.10
C ILE A 33 1.02 -10.55 2.31
N ASN A 34 0.89 -10.54 0.98
CA ASN A 34 1.79 -9.80 0.11
C ASN A 34 1.78 -8.29 0.39
N TYR A 35 0.61 -7.68 0.58
CA TYR A 35 0.52 -6.28 1.00
C TYR A 35 1.33 -6.01 2.28
N LYS A 36 1.17 -6.84 3.31
CA LYS A 36 1.86 -6.67 4.60
C LYS A 36 3.37 -6.81 4.44
N GLU A 37 3.81 -7.81 3.70
CA GLU A 37 5.24 -8.09 3.46
C GLU A 37 5.88 -7.00 2.61
N THR A 38 5.31 -6.69 1.45
CA THR A 38 5.83 -5.65 0.54
C THR A 38 5.87 -4.29 1.22
N ARG A 39 4.83 -3.91 1.98
CA ARG A 39 4.83 -2.66 2.73
C ARG A 39 5.96 -2.61 3.77
N SER A 40 6.19 -3.70 4.48
CA SER A 40 7.25 -3.75 5.51
C SER A 40 8.63 -3.68 4.87
N LEU A 41 8.83 -4.42 3.79
CA LEU A 41 10.06 -4.42 2.99
C LEU A 41 10.37 -3.02 2.43
N LEU A 42 9.40 -2.37 1.77
CA LEU A 42 9.61 -1.04 1.20
C LEU A 42 9.96 0.00 2.25
N LEU A 43 9.29 -0.02 3.41
CA LEU A 43 9.62 0.90 4.50
C LEU A 43 11.04 0.66 5.02
N GLU A 44 11.46 -0.60 5.18
CA GLU A 44 12.82 -0.92 5.62
C GLU A 44 13.88 -0.49 4.59
N LEU A 45 13.64 -0.76 3.31
CA LEU A 45 14.54 -0.42 2.21
C LEU A 45 14.77 1.09 2.11
N TYR A 46 13.68 1.88 2.12
CA TYR A 46 13.77 3.34 2.03
C TYR A 46 14.36 3.94 3.31
N TYR A 47 14.02 3.42 4.49
CA TYR A 47 14.62 3.86 5.74
C TYR A 47 16.13 3.64 5.74
N LYS A 48 16.58 2.43 5.35
CA LYS A 48 18.00 2.12 5.27
C LYS A 48 18.72 3.06 4.31
N TYR A 49 18.19 3.24 3.11
CA TYR A 49 18.85 4.09 2.12
C TYR A 49 18.85 5.58 2.51
N TRP A 50 17.69 6.16 2.82
CA TRP A 50 17.59 7.61 3.03
C TRP A 50 18.03 8.08 4.41
N ILE A 51 17.74 7.31 5.47
CA ILE A 51 18.05 7.71 6.85
C ILE A 51 19.43 7.21 7.27
N ILE A 52 19.79 5.95 6.97
CA ILE A 52 21.06 5.38 7.41
C ILE A 52 22.19 5.74 6.44
N ASP A 53 22.04 5.41 5.16
CA ASP A 53 23.14 5.51 4.18
C ASP A 53 23.33 6.96 3.69
N ALA A 54 22.24 7.63 3.31
CA ALA A 54 22.27 9.02 2.84
C ALA A 54 22.27 10.07 3.96
N GLN A 55 22.06 9.66 5.22
CA GLN A 55 22.06 10.52 6.41
C GLN A 55 21.15 11.76 6.28
N SER A 56 19.96 11.58 5.72
CA SER A 56 18.97 12.65 5.65
C SER A 56 18.68 13.22 7.05
N GLN A 57 18.53 14.54 7.09
CA GLN A 57 18.18 15.28 8.31
C GLN A 57 16.66 15.30 8.56
N ASP A 58 15.83 14.97 7.56
CA ASP A 58 14.39 14.86 7.71
C ASP A 58 13.99 13.41 8.08
N PRO A 59 13.44 13.18 9.30
CA PRO A 59 13.08 11.84 9.77
C PRO A 59 11.92 11.19 9.01
N GLU A 60 11.20 11.92 8.16
CA GLU A 60 10.14 11.39 7.29
C GLU A 60 10.55 11.32 5.82
N GLU A 61 11.81 11.63 5.50
CA GLU A 61 12.30 11.66 4.12
C GLU A 61 12.17 10.29 3.43
N ASP A 62 12.44 9.21 4.15
CA ASP A 62 12.24 7.83 3.69
C ASP A 62 10.82 7.60 3.15
N LYS A 63 9.81 8.03 3.90
CA LYS A 63 8.40 7.85 3.54
C LYS A 63 7.97 8.83 2.45
N ASN A 64 8.52 10.05 2.44
CA ASN A 64 8.25 11.04 1.41
C ASN A 64 8.77 10.58 0.04
N TRP A 65 10.00 10.04 -0.02
CA TRP A 65 10.54 9.45 -1.24
C TRP A 65 9.75 8.21 -1.67
N LEU A 66 9.42 7.32 -0.73
CA LEU A 66 8.63 6.13 -1.04
C LEU A 66 7.27 6.47 -1.66
N ILE A 67 6.53 7.41 -1.07
CA ILE A 67 5.23 7.78 -1.65
C ILE A 67 5.36 8.47 -3.00
N ASN A 68 6.40 9.29 -3.20
CA ASN A 68 6.65 9.94 -4.48
C ASN A 68 6.90 8.89 -5.58
N ASP A 69 7.67 7.86 -5.28
CA ASP A 69 7.97 6.78 -6.22
C ASP A 69 6.75 5.91 -6.52
N ILE A 70 5.91 5.61 -5.52
CA ILE A 70 4.64 4.90 -5.74
C ILE A 70 3.68 5.74 -6.60
N ILE A 71 3.62 7.06 -6.39
CA ILE A 71 2.80 7.97 -7.20
C ILE A 71 3.35 8.05 -8.63
N ALA A 72 4.68 8.09 -8.80
CA ALA A 72 5.33 8.07 -10.10
C ALA A 72 4.99 6.77 -10.85
N TYR A 73 5.12 5.62 -10.20
CA TYR A 73 4.68 4.33 -10.74
C TYR A 73 3.22 4.36 -11.20
N ALA A 74 2.31 4.81 -10.34
CA ALA A 74 0.88 4.88 -10.65
C ALA A 74 0.59 5.85 -11.82
N ASN A 75 1.40 6.90 -11.98
CA ASN A 75 1.24 7.90 -13.04
C ASN A 75 2.12 7.65 -14.28
N ASN A 76 2.66 6.44 -14.45
CA ASN A 76 3.56 6.07 -15.54
C ASN A 76 4.75 7.05 -15.68
N ASP A 77 5.35 7.41 -14.56
CA ASP A 77 6.47 8.35 -14.42
C ASP A 77 6.21 9.76 -14.99
N LYS A 78 4.94 10.11 -15.25
CA LYS A 78 4.57 11.47 -15.65
C LYS A 78 4.39 12.33 -14.41
N ALA A 79 4.91 13.56 -14.46
CA ALA A 79 4.76 14.49 -13.35
C ALA A 79 3.27 14.85 -13.14
N THR A 80 2.80 14.71 -11.90
CA THR A 80 1.39 14.94 -11.53
C THR A 80 0.93 16.39 -11.72
N MET A 81 1.86 17.34 -11.83
CA MET A 81 1.56 18.73 -12.18
C MET A 81 0.88 18.88 -13.55
N TYR A 82 1.06 17.90 -14.45
CA TYR A 82 0.40 17.85 -15.75
C TYR A 82 -0.89 17.01 -15.74
N GLY A 83 -1.36 16.59 -14.56
CA GLY A 83 -2.52 15.74 -14.36
C GLY A 83 -2.19 14.26 -14.20
N TYR A 84 -3.26 13.47 -14.07
CA TYR A 84 -3.18 12.02 -13.89
C TYR A 84 -3.46 11.30 -15.22
N VAL A 85 -2.72 10.21 -15.46
CA VAL A 85 -2.93 9.32 -16.61
C VAL A 85 -3.98 8.26 -16.29
N ASP A 86 -4.48 7.58 -17.33
CA ASP A 86 -5.50 6.54 -17.18
C ASP A 86 -5.08 5.43 -16.22
N ASN A 87 -3.80 5.04 -16.19
CA ASN A 87 -3.29 4.04 -15.25
C ASN A 87 -3.57 4.42 -13.79
N PHE A 88 -3.30 5.68 -13.44
CA PHE A 88 -3.55 6.22 -12.10
C PHE A 88 -5.04 6.09 -11.73
N TYR A 89 -5.93 6.53 -12.63
CA TYR A 89 -7.37 6.40 -12.42
C TYR A 89 -7.83 4.94 -12.33
N ASN A 90 -7.27 4.05 -13.15
CA ASN A 90 -7.62 2.63 -13.15
C ASN A 90 -7.24 1.94 -11.84
N ILE A 91 -6.10 2.32 -11.23
CA ILE A 91 -5.71 1.85 -9.89
C ILE A 91 -6.75 2.29 -8.86
N PHE A 92 -7.15 3.57 -8.85
CA PHE A 92 -8.15 4.08 -7.90
C PHE A 92 -9.56 3.50 -8.11
N LYS A 93 -9.93 3.15 -9.34
CA LYS A 93 -11.23 2.51 -9.67
C LYS A 93 -11.39 1.12 -9.09
N ARG A 94 -10.32 0.48 -8.61
CA ARG A 94 -10.41 -0.78 -7.85
C ARG A 94 -11.13 -0.59 -6.51
N ASN A 95 -11.13 0.63 -5.97
CA ASN A 95 -12.02 0.98 -4.89
C ASN A 95 -13.45 1.13 -5.40
N ILE A 96 -14.36 0.26 -4.96
CA ILE A 96 -15.76 0.22 -5.39
C ILE A 96 -16.52 1.54 -5.19
N SER A 97 -16.04 2.41 -4.29
CA SER A 97 -16.61 3.72 -3.98
C SER A 97 -16.11 4.84 -4.91
N LEU A 98 -15.08 4.59 -5.72
CA LEU A 98 -14.41 5.58 -6.57
C LEU A 98 -14.52 5.20 -8.06
N ARG A 99 -15.73 5.23 -8.61
CA ARG A 99 -16.00 4.73 -9.98
C ARG A 99 -15.75 5.75 -11.10
N THR A 100 -15.80 7.04 -10.80
CA THR A 100 -15.64 8.13 -11.79
C THR A 100 -14.36 8.91 -11.53
N ASN A 101 -13.75 9.45 -12.59
CA ASN A 101 -12.54 10.27 -12.47
C ASN A 101 -12.80 11.48 -11.56
N ASP A 102 -13.95 12.15 -11.69
CA ASP A 102 -14.34 13.26 -10.80
C ASP A 102 -14.35 12.89 -9.30
N ASN A 103 -14.83 11.69 -8.95
CA ASN A 103 -14.84 11.25 -7.56
C ASN A 103 -13.42 10.95 -7.08
N ILE A 104 -12.57 10.42 -7.97
CA ILE A 104 -11.15 10.18 -7.69
C ILE A 104 -10.44 11.51 -7.48
N ASP A 105 -10.62 12.49 -8.36
CA ASP A 105 -9.99 13.81 -8.22
C ASP A 105 -10.37 14.47 -6.89
N LYS A 106 -11.65 14.43 -6.52
CA LYS A 106 -12.13 14.89 -5.20
C LYS A 106 -11.48 14.14 -4.04
N TYR A 107 -11.37 12.82 -4.15
CA TYR A 107 -10.72 12.00 -3.13
C TYR A 107 -9.24 12.35 -2.98
N ILE A 108 -8.54 12.50 -4.10
CA ILE A 108 -7.11 12.80 -4.18
C ILE A 108 -6.77 14.15 -3.53
N ILE A 109 -7.59 15.18 -3.74
CA ILE A 109 -7.44 16.49 -3.07
C ILE A 109 -7.40 16.34 -1.54
N HIS A 110 -8.18 15.41 -0.98
CA HIS A 110 -8.18 15.13 0.46
C HIS A 110 -7.04 14.21 0.87
N LEU A 111 -6.67 13.26 0.00
CA LEU A 111 -5.57 12.33 0.24
C LEU A 111 -4.22 13.04 0.36
N TYR A 112 -3.95 14.06 -0.47
CA TYR A 112 -2.69 14.80 -0.41
C TYR A 112 -2.44 15.51 0.92
N LYS A 113 -3.51 15.86 1.64
CA LYS A 113 -3.43 16.48 2.97
C LYS A 113 -3.08 15.48 4.08
N LYS A 114 -3.06 14.17 3.77
CA LYS A 114 -2.71 13.12 4.73
C LYS A 114 -1.20 12.88 4.76
N SER A 115 -0.74 12.27 5.86
CA SER A 115 0.67 11.92 6.05
C SER A 115 1.16 10.94 4.97
N ALA A 116 2.47 10.93 4.71
CA ALA A 116 3.11 10.00 3.78
C ALA A 116 2.73 8.55 4.10
N LYS A 117 2.79 8.16 5.38
CA LYS A 117 2.38 6.84 5.87
C LYS A 117 0.95 6.46 5.45
N THR A 118 -0.02 7.36 5.60
CA THR A 118 -1.40 7.09 5.19
C THR A 118 -1.52 6.92 3.68
N LYS A 119 -0.84 7.78 2.92
CA LYS A 119 -0.81 7.69 1.45
C LYS A 119 -0.20 6.38 0.97
N ILE A 120 0.94 5.97 1.53
CA ILE A 120 1.61 4.68 1.24
C ILE A 120 0.65 3.51 1.45
N ASN A 121 -0.02 3.47 2.61
CA ASN A 121 -0.95 2.39 2.92
C ASN A 121 -2.09 2.30 1.89
N ILE A 122 -2.66 3.44 1.50
CA ILE A 122 -3.77 3.50 0.55
C ILE A 122 -3.30 3.06 -0.84
N PHE A 123 -2.21 3.61 -1.35
CA PHE A 123 -1.71 3.24 -2.67
C PHE A 123 -1.32 1.77 -2.73
N LEU A 124 -0.50 1.26 -1.80
CA LEU A 124 -0.11 -0.15 -1.79
C LEU A 124 -1.32 -1.08 -1.63
N GLY A 125 -2.36 -0.65 -0.92
CA GLY A 125 -3.62 -1.41 -0.79
C GLY A 125 -4.48 -1.42 -2.05
N LEU A 126 -4.25 -0.51 -2.99
CA LEU A 126 -4.94 -0.47 -4.28
C LEU A 126 -4.17 -1.21 -5.38
N LEU A 127 -2.86 -1.38 -5.23
CA LEU A 127 -2.02 -2.12 -6.17
C LEU A 127 -2.32 -3.62 -6.13
N THR A 128 -2.14 -4.31 -7.25
CA THR A 128 -2.12 -5.78 -7.28
C THR A 128 -0.79 -6.31 -6.72
N ILE A 129 -0.71 -7.62 -6.52
CA ILE A 129 0.54 -8.30 -6.13
C ILE A 129 1.66 -7.99 -7.13
N ASP A 130 1.37 -8.09 -8.43
CA ASP A 130 2.37 -7.88 -9.48
C ASP A 130 2.88 -6.43 -9.49
N GLU A 131 1.98 -5.46 -9.35
CA GLU A 131 2.35 -4.05 -9.31
C GLU A 131 3.14 -3.68 -8.05
N ARG A 132 2.80 -4.29 -6.89
CA ARG A 132 3.59 -4.14 -5.67
C ARG A 132 5.01 -4.71 -5.86
N ASN A 133 5.13 -5.84 -6.53
CA ASN A 133 6.43 -6.42 -6.87
C ASN A 133 7.21 -5.51 -7.84
N ASP A 134 6.54 -4.92 -8.84
CA ASP A 134 7.16 -3.97 -9.77
C ASP A 134 7.72 -2.74 -9.02
N VAL A 135 6.98 -2.18 -8.07
CA VAL A 135 7.46 -1.06 -7.23
C VAL A 135 8.73 -1.44 -6.47
N VAL A 136 8.77 -2.64 -5.89
CA VAL A 136 9.98 -3.16 -5.23
C VAL A 136 11.15 -3.27 -6.21
N GLN A 137 10.90 -3.80 -7.41
CA GLN A 137 11.94 -3.92 -8.44
C GLN A 137 12.43 -2.57 -8.95
N GLN A 138 11.54 -1.57 -9.08
CA GLN A 138 11.93 -0.20 -9.44
C GLN A 138 12.89 0.40 -8.42
N PHE A 139 12.67 0.16 -7.12
CA PHE A 139 13.61 0.62 -6.10
C PHE A 139 15.00 -0.02 -6.27
N TYR A 140 15.07 -1.33 -6.45
CA TYR A 140 16.36 -2.01 -6.69
C TYR A 140 17.05 -1.53 -7.97
N ARG A 141 16.30 -1.20 -9.02
CA ARG A 141 16.85 -0.62 -10.26
C ARG A 141 17.44 0.77 -10.07
N LYS A 142 16.97 1.56 -9.09
CA LYS A 142 17.54 2.87 -8.79
C LYS A 142 18.85 2.79 -8.00
N LEU A 143 19.10 1.68 -7.33
CA LEU A 143 20.31 1.45 -6.53
C LEU A 143 21.50 0.90 -7.35
N ASN A 144 21.23 0.34 -8.53
CA ASN A 144 22.25 -0.18 -9.46
C ASN A 144 22.52 0.82 -10.58
#